data_AF-A0A430ATD1-F1
#
_entry.id   AF-A0A430ATD1-F1
#
_cell.length_a   1.000
_cell.length_b   1.000
_cell.length_c   1.000
_cell.angle_alpha   90.00
_cell.angle_beta   90.00
_cell.angle_gamma   90.00
#
_symmetry.space_group_name_H-M   'P 1'
#
loop_
_entity.id
_entity.type
_entity.pdbx_description
1 polymer ?
#
loop_
_entity_poly.entity_id
_entity_poly.type
_entity_poly.pdbx_seq_one_letter_code
_entity_poly.pdbx_strand_id
1 'polypeptide(L)' 'MYPTHCPNCGSINEDFSIVKHGFLTSRLKWLSSSHQPTFIQLKKQRFFCRDCQTTFV' A
#
# COMPACT_ATOMS: atom_id res chain seq x y z
N MET A 1 4.89 8.44 -4.27
CA MET A 1 6.24 8.07 -3.82
C MET A 1 6.44 6.58 -4.10
N TYR A 2 7.62 6.17 -4.58
CA TYR A 2 8.00 4.75 -4.74
C TYR A 2 8.87 4.34 -3.55
N PRO A 3 8.78 3.09 -3.07
CA PRO A 3 9.67 2.58 -2.03
C PRO A 3 11.11 2.48 -2.58
N THR A 4 12.08 2.81 -1.73
CA THR A 4 13.51 2.71 -2.06
C THR A 4 14.03 1.28 -1.92
N HIS A 5 13.44 0.50 -1.02
CA HIS A 5 13.79 -0.90 -0.79
C HIS A 5 12.54 -1.72 -0.47
N CYS A 6 12.62 -3.03 -0.70
CA CYS A 6 11.58 -3.97 -0.28
C CYS A 6 11.66 -4.18 1.23
N PRO A 7 10.57 -3.98 1.99
CA PRO A 7 10.57 -4.19 3.44
C PRO A 7 10.68 -5.68 3.83
N ASN A 8 10.43 -6.59 2.88
CA ASN A 8 10.44 -8.04 3.14
C ASN A 8 11.81 -8.67 2.94
N CYS A 9 12.51 -8.33 1.86
CA CYS A 9 13.83 -8.90 1.54
C CYS A 9 14.98 -7.89 1.58
N GLY A 10 14.70 -6.59 1.73
CA GLY A 10 15.71 -5.53 1.75
C GLY A 10 16.25 -5.14 0.37
N SER A 11 15.74 -5.72 -0.73
CA SER A 11 16.26 -5.42 -2.06
C SER A 11 16.02 -3.96 -2.43
N ILE A 12 17.04 -3.31 -2.99
CA ILE A 12 16.95 -1.92 -3.46
C ILE A 12 16.11 -1.90 -4.74
N ASN A 13 15.32 -0.84 -4.92
CA ASN A 13 14.52 -0.63 -6.12
C ASN A 13 15.38 -0.20 -7.32
N GLU A 14 16.28 -1.07 -7.75
CA GLU A 14 17.07 -0.94 -8.97
C GLU A 14 16.34 -1.65 -10.13
N ASP A 15 16.46 -1.12 -11.34
CA ASP A 15 15.93 -1.72 -12.58
C ASP A 15 14.45 -2.15 -12.54
N PHE A 16 13.60 -1.39 -11.85
CA PHE A 16 12.17 -1.71 -11.69
C PHE A 16 11.91 -3.04 -10.98
N SER A 17 12.78 -3.45 -10.05
CA SER A 17 12.56 -4.61 -9.17
C SER A 17 11.30 -4.46 -8.32
N ILE A 18 10.90 -3.23 -7.97
CA ILE A 18 9.65 -2.94 -7.25
C ILE A 18 8.67 -2.18 -8.15
N VAL A 19 7.56 -2.83 -8.50
CA VAL A 19 6.53 -2.29 -9.40
C VAL A 19 5.22 -2.02 -8.68
N LYS A 20 4.43 -1.06 -9.18
CA LYS A 20 3.06 -0.83 -8.68
C LYS A 20 2.19 -2.03 -9.01
N HIS A 21 1.45 -2.52 -8.01
CA HIS A 21 0.61 -3.71 -8.11
C HIS A 21 -0.84 -3.40 -7.65
N GLY A 22 -1.42 -2.35 -8.23
CA GLY A 22 -2.77 -1.90 -7.90
C GLY A 22 -2.86 -1.22 -6.53
N PHE A 23 -4.06 -1.23 -5.94
CA PHE A 23 -4.35 -0.57 -4.67
C PHE A 23 -5.13 -1.48 -3.73
N LEU A 24 -4.87 -1.37 -2.43
CA LEU A 24 -5.68 -1.93 -1.37
C LEU A 24 -6.63 -0.85 -0.84
N THR A 25 -7.93 -1.08 -0.94
CA THR A 25 -8.92 -0.15 -0.37
C THR A 25 -9.35 -0.64 0.99
N SER A 26 -9.13 0.16 2.04
CA SER A 26 -9.58 -0.11 3.40
C SER A 26 -10.65 0.90 3.80
N ARG A 27 -11.80 0.41 4.26
CA ARG A 27 -12.85 1.24 4.86
C ARG A 27 -12.61 1.33 6.36
N LEU A 28 -12.44 2.55 6.85
CA LEU A 28 -12.28 2.84 8.28
C LEU A 28 -13.51 3.59 8.77
N LYS A 29 -13.97 3.23 9.98
CA LYS A 29 -14.98 4.02 10.68
C LYS A 29 -14.30 5.28 11.20
N TRP A 30 -14.82 6.44 10.82
CA TRP A 30 -14.39 7.72 11.33
C TRP A 30 -15.18 8.07 12.59
N LEU A 31 -14.65 8.99 13.40
CA LEU A 31 -15.40 9.56 14.51
C LEU A 31 -16.70 10.15 13.95
N SER A 32 -17.83 9.72 14.48
CA SER A 32 -19.15 10.11 13.98
C SER A 32 -19.27 11.63 13.96
N SER A 33 -19.40 12.20 12.77
CA SER A 33 -19.80 13.59 12.63
C SER A 33 -21.31 13.66 12.79
N SER A 34 -21.81 14.51 13.69
CA SER A 34 -23.23 14.87 13.80
C SER A 34 -24.18 13.67 13.88
N HIS A 35 -23.88 12.69 14.75
CA HIS A 35 -24.69 11.48 14.99
C HIS A 35 -24.86 10.53 13.79
N GLN A 36 -24.15 10.74 12.68
CA GLN A 36 -24.14 9.84 11.54
C GLN A 36 -22.85 9.01 11.52
N PRO A 37 -22.93 7.69 11.21
CA PRO A 37 -21.74 6.87 11.05
C PRO A 37 -20.98 7.35 9.82
N THR A 38 -19.82 7.96 10.03
CA THR A 38 -18.96 8.45 8.97
C THR A 38 -17.90 7.40 8.65
N PHE A 39 -17.61 7.18 7.37
CA PHE A 39 -16.58 6.24 6.92
C PHE A 39 -15.59 6.93 6.00
N ILE A 40 -14.31 6.58 6.13
CA ILE A 40 -13.26 6.99 5.20
C ILE A 40 -12.81 5.76 4.42
N GLN A 41 -12.71 5.90 3.10
CA GLN A 41 -12.08 4.91 2.24
C GLN A 41 -10.65 5.35 1.94
N LEU A 42 -9.68 4.64 2.53
CA LEU A 42 -8.28 4.84 2.23
C LEU A 42 -7.87 3.91 1.09
N LYS A 43 -7.33 4.48 0.03
CA LYS A 43 -6.78 3.76 -1.11
C LYS A 43 -5.26 3.70 -0.98
N LYS A 44 -4.75 2.59 -0.47
CA LYS A 44 -3.32 2.38 -0.23
C LYS A 44 -2.67 1.79 -1.49
N GLN A 45 -1.56 2.35 -1.94
CA GLN A 45 -0.81 1.84 -3.09
C GLN A 45 -0.18 0.49 -2.72
N ARG A 46 -0.36 -0.54 -3.56
CA ARG A 46 0.37 -1.81 -3.42
C ARG A 46 1.58 -1.82 -4.33
N PHE A 47 2.64 -2.47 -3.87
CA PHE A 47 3.85 -2.74 -4.62
C PHE A 47 4.11 -4.24 -4.66
N PHE A 48 4.73 -4.70 -5.74
CA PHE A 48 5.20 -6.06 -5.93
C PHE A 48 6.71 -6.03 -6.12
N CYS A 49 7.43 -6.78 -5.29
CA CYS A 49 8.86 -6.99 -5.43
C CYS A 49 9.09 -8.22 -6.30
N ARG A 50 9.85 -8.08 -7.39
CA ARG A 50 10.20 -9.18 -8.30
C ARG A 50 11.23 -10.14 -7.68
N ASP A 51 12.10 -9.65 -6.81
CA ASP A 51 13.20 -10.43 -6.25
C ASP A 51 12.71 -11.49 -5.26
N CYS A 52 11.83 -11.10 -4.34
CA CYS A 52 11.23 -12.03 -3.38
C CYS A 52 9.81 -12.46 -3.74
N GLN A 53 9.27 -11.97 -4.85
CA GLN A 53 7.93 -12.28 -5.36
C GLN A 53 6.80 -12.00 -4.36
N THR A 54 6.98 -11.04 -3.46
CA THR A 54 5.96 -10.65 -2.47
C THR A 54 5.33 -9.31 -2.78
N THR A 55 4.08 -9.14 -2.36
CA THR A 55 3.38 -7.85 -2.42
C THR A 55 3.36 -7.19 -1.06
N PHE A 56 3.57 -5.87 -1.03
CA PHE A 56 3.45 -5.05 0.17
C PHE A 56 2.73 -3.73 -0.12
N VAL A 57 2.43 -2.97 0.92
CA VAL A 57 1.73 -1.67 0.87
C VAL A 57 2.66 -0.58 1.40
#